data_AF-A0A6L7PZA8-F1
#
_entry.id   AF-A0A6L7PZA8-F1
#
_cell.length_a   1.000
_cell.length_b   1.000
_cell.length_c   1.000
_cell.angle_alpha   90.00
_cell.angle_beta   90.00
_cell.angle_gamma   90.00
#
_symmetry.space_group_name_H-M   'P 1'
#
loop_
_entity.id
_entity.type
_entity.pdbx_description
1 polymer ?
#
loop_
_entity_poly.entity_id
_entity_poly.type
_entity_poly.pdbx_seq_one_letter_code
_entity_poly.pdbx_strand_id
1 'polypeptide(L)'
;MRGRRTGASFSPFATIKDYRHGPAMGSNAGQPRLCLTYRADCNTVARETVLELACAGGIPMAQIAGLGHVGIYASDLMKMRDFYSRVLELKIADEDLEERRMVFMSSDPVAEHHEFVLMEGRVTSDDAKVIQQISFAVPSIQDMRDFKARIDAENLTIDRIVSHGNAFGMYFFDPEGNRVELYYKTGFPVPQPHGDPLDLSRSDEELLNEAKELLHSKR
;
A
#
# COMPACT_ATOMS: atom_id res chain seq x y z
N MET A 1 37.93 -6.47 -48.15
CA MET A 1 36.54 -6.64 -48.64
C MET A 1 35.63 -6.51 -47.42
N ARG A 2 35.13 -5.32 -47.09
CA ARG A 2 33.79 -4.76 -47.42
C ARG A 2 32.64 -5.78 -47.29
N GLY A 3 31.78 -5.52 -46.30
CA GLY A 3 30.50 -6.21 -46.09
C GLY A 3 29.73 -5.68 -44.87
N ARG A 4 29.31 -4.40 -44.93
CA ARG A 4 28.50 -3.66 -43.93
C ARG A 4 27.00 -4.03 -44.01
N ARG A 5 26.30 -3.75 -42.90
CA ARG A 5 24.87 -3.32 -42.69
C ARG A 5 24.03 -4.35 -41.93
N THR A 6 23.11 -4.05 -41.00
CA THR A 6 22.52 -2.88 -40.30
C THR A 6 21.57 -3.53 -39.26
N GLY A 7 21.50 -3.18 -37.97
CA GLY A 7 20.96 -1.92 -37.44
C GLY A 7 19.43 -1.93 -37.45
N ALA A 8 18.77 -2.31 -36.35
CA ALA A 8 17.34 -2.05 -36.11
C ALA A 8 17.11 -1.69 -34.63
N SER A 9 16.87 -0.40 -34.40
CA SER A 9 16.48 0.23 -33.15
C SER A 9 14.95 0.25 -33.03
N PHE A 10 14.40 -0.18 -31.89
CA PHE A 10 12.99 0.01 -31.56
C PHE A 10 12.80 1.31 -30.77
N SER A 11 11.83 2.13 -31.17
CA SER A 11 11.35 3.33 -30.45
C SER A 11 9.82 3.27 -30.35
N PRO A 12 9.20 3.67 -29.23
CA PRO A 12 7.77 3.49 -28.98
C PRO A 12 7.01 4.80 -29.22
N PHE A 13 6.15 4.89 -30.24
CA PHE A 13 5.10 5.92 -30.31
C PHE A 13 3.96 5.43 -31.21
N ALA A 14 2.82 5.09 -30.60
CA ALA A 14 1.54 4.90 -31.30
C ALA A 14 0.67 6.15 -31.07
N THR A 15 0.49 6.94 -32.13
CA THR A 15 -0.41 8.11 -32.19
C THR A 15 -1.88 7.67 -32.36
N ILE A 16 -2.74 8.16 -31.47
CA ILE A 16 -4.21 8.09 -31.57
C ILE A 16 -4.70 9.07 -32.65
N LYS A 17 -5.56 8.60 -33.55
CA LYS A 17 -6.28 9.40 -34.56
C LYS A 17 -7.76 9.54 -34.20
N ASP A 18 -8.24 10.76 -34.40
CA ASP A 18 -9.56 11.18 -34.90
C ASP A 18 -10.83 10.92 -34.05
N TYR A 19 -11.32 11.98 -33.40
CA TYR A 19 -12.75 12.20 -33.14
C TYR A 19 -13.17 13.55 -33.73
N ARG A 20 -14.09 13.51 -34.72
CA ARG A 20 -14.67 14.70 -35.38
C ARG A 20 -15.96 15.15 -34.67
N HIS A 21 -16.11 16.47 -34.56
CA HIS A 21 -17.30 17.16 -34.08
C HIS A 21 -18.52 17.03 -35.02
N GLY A 22 -19.71 16.93 -34.44
CA GLY A 22 -21.01 17.17 -35.10
C GLY A 22 -21.64 18.49 -34.63
N PRO A 23 -22.50 19.15 -35.44
CA PRO A 23 -22.96 20.51 -35.20
C PRO A 23 -24.25 20.62 -34.37
N ALA A 24 -24.41 21.77 -33.71
CA ALA A 24 -25.58 22.17 -32.92
C ALA A 24 -26.56 23.05 -33.74
N MET A 25 -27.87 22.94 -33.47
CA MET A 25 -28.92 23.82 -34.02
C MET A 25 -30.10 24.04 -33.05
N GLY A 26 -30.36 25.33 -32.76
CA GLY A 26 -31.66 26.01 -32.49
C GLY A 26 -32.39 25.76 -31.15
N SER A 27 -33.31 26.60 -30.65
CA SER A 27 -33.61 28.05 -30.71
C SER A 27 -34.92 28.30 -29.92
N ASN A 28 -35.01 29.45 -29.23
CA ASN A 28 -36.22 30.24 -28.85
C ASN A 28 -37.16 29.88 -27.66
N ALA A 29 -37.04 30.73 -26.61
CA ALA A 29 -38.02 31.62 -25.94
C ALA A 29 -39.51 31.26 -25.72
N GLY A 30 -40.00 31.49 -24.47
CA GLY A 30 -41.43 31.61 -24.14
C GLY A 30 -41.80 31.86 -22.66
N GLN A 31 -41.84 33.14 -22.24
CA GLN A 31 -42.88 33.82 -21.40
C GLN A 31 -43.10 33.51 -19.88
N PRO A 32 -43.81 34.40 -19.11
CA PRO A 32 -43.27 35.09 -17.93
C PRO A 32 -43.87 34.65 -16.57
N ARG A 33 -43.25 35.08 -15.45
CA ARG A 33 -43.85 34.96 -14.11
C ARG A 33 -43.86 36.27 -13.31
N LEU A 34 -44.95 36.38 -12.55
CA LEU A 34 -45.55 37.52 -11.87
C LEU A 34 -44.62 38.46 -11.10
N CYS A 35 -44.90 39.75 -11.27
CA CYS A 35 -44.62 40.80 -10.29
C CYS A 35 -45.63 40.69 -9.14
N LEU A 36 -45.14 40.35 -7.94
CA LEU A 36 -45.85 40.57 -6.69
C LEU A 36 -44.94 41.43 -5.81
N THR A 37 -45.38 42.68 -5.63
CA THR A 37 -44.80 43.66 -4.73
C THR A 37 -45.01 43.20 -3.29
N TYR A 38 -43.92 43.07 -2.52
CA TYR A 38 -44.00 43.02 -1.06
C TYR A 38 -43.19 44.18 -0.49
N ARG A 39 -43.90 45.19 0.03
CA ARG A 39 -43.34 46.15 0.98
C ARG A 39 -43.32 45.47 2.34
N ALA A 40 -42.16 45.41 2.97
CA ALA A 40 -42.04 45.21 4.41
C ALA A 40 -40.87 46.03 4.95
N ASP A 41 -41.08 46.50 6.17
CA ASP A 41 -40.51 47.70 6.75
C ASP A 41 -39.04 47.60 7.17
N CYS A 42 -38.48 48.80 7.31
CA CYS A 42 -37.15 49.13 7.81
C CYS A 42 -37.06 48.85 9.32
N ASN A 43 -36.16 47.93 9.68
CA ASN A 43 -35.31 47.87 10.88
C ASN A 43 -35.15 46.41 11.29
N THR A 44 -33.96 45.84 11.14
CA THR A 44 -33.24 45.10 12.19
C THR A 44 -31.84 44.79 11.68
N VAL A 45 -30.86 45.11 12.51
CA VAL A 45 -29.43 44.88 12.36
C VAL A 45 -29.16 43.39 12.11
N ALA A 46 -28.57 43.04 10.96
CA ALA A 46 -28.09 41.69 10.70
C ALA A 46 -26.69 41.75 10.08
N ARG A 47 -25.77 41.14 10.81
CA ARG A 47 -24.35 40.94 10.53
C ARG A 47 -24.11 40.54 9.09
N GLU A 48 -23.12 41.18 8.47
CA GLU A 48 -22.51 40.77 7.21
C GLU A 48 -22.14 39.29 7.30
N THR A 49 -22.94 38.46 6.64
CA THR A 49 -22.54 37.11 6.28
C THR A 49 -21.79 37.29 4.97
N VAL A 50 -20.47 37.41 5.04
CA VAL A 50 -19.62 37.24 3.87
C VAL A 50 -19.75 35.77 3.48
N LEU A 51 -20.71 35.48 2.61
CA LEU A 51 -20.71 34.26 1.84
C LEU A 51 -19.50 34.39 0.91
N GLU A 52 -18.39 33.75 1.28
CA GLU A 52 -17.31 33.50 0.34
C GLU A 52 -17.88 32.66 -0.81
N LEU A 53 -18.21 33.32 -1.91
CA LEU A 53 -18.20 32.69 -3.22
C LEU A 53 -16.75 32.30 -3.51
N ALA A 54 -16.34 31.14 -3.00
CA ALA A 54 -15.15 30.48 -3.51
C ALA A 54 -15.44 30.05 -4.95
N CYS A 55 -14.68 30.61 -5.89
CA CYS A 55 -14.67 30.24 -7.28
C CYS A 55 -14.54 28.72 -7.43
N ALA A 56 -15.64 28.06 -7.78
CA ALA A 56 -15.65 26.66 -8.21
C ALA A 56 -14.97 26.55 -9.59
N GLY A 57 -13.64 26.54 -9.57
CA GLY A 57 -12.79 26.39 -10.75
C GLY A 57 -11.51 25.60 -10.47
N GLY A 58 -11.47 24.85 -9.36
CA GLY A 58 -10.38 23.92 -9.08
C GLY A 58 -10.54 22.66 -9.92
N ILE A 59 -9.48 22.28 -10.64
CA ILE A 59 -9.40 20.93 -11.24
C ILE A 59 -9.55 19.94 -10.07
N PRO A 60 -10.45 18.94 -10.15
CA PRO A 60 -10.59 17.96 -9.07
C PRO A 60 -9.23 17.29 -8.82
N MET A 61 -8.75 17.40 -7.58
CA MET A 61 -7.49 16.80 -7.17
C MET A 61 -7.67 15.29 -7.14
N ALA A 62 -6.92 14.59 -7.98
CA ALA A 62 -6.83 13.14 -7.91
C ALA A 62 -6.32 12.72 -6.52
N GLN A 63 -6.93 11.69 -5.94
CA GLN A 63 -6.55 11.14 -4.64
C GLN A 63 -6.15 9.69 -4.80
N ILE A 64 -5.03 9.31 -4.17
CA ILE A 64 -4.62 7.93 -3.98
C ILE A 64 -5.24 7.46 -2.66
N ALA A 65 -6.04 6.38 -2.70
CA ALA A 65 -6.68 5.85 -1.51
C ALA A 65 -5.71 5.08 -0.60
N GLY A 66 -4.67 4.47 -1.19
CA GLY A 66 -3.66 3.68 -0.49
C GLY A 66 -2.72 2.99 -1.46
N LEU A 67 -1.72 2.30 -0.91
CA LEU A 67 -0.91 1.34 -1.68
C LEU A 67 -1.74 0.06 -1.85
N GLY A 68 -1.96 -0.36 -3.10
CA GLY A 68 -2.75 -1.57 -3.39
C GLY A 68 -1.91 -2.86 -3.29
N HIS A 69 -0.80 -2.93 -4.02
CA HIS A 69 0.07 -4.11 -4.00
C HIS A 69 1.53 -3.77 -4.29
N VAL A 70 2.42 -4.69 -3.94
CA VAL A 70 3.83 -4.67 -4.32
C VAL A 70 4.19 -5.99 -4.99
N GLY A 71 4.91 -5.91 -6.12
CA GLY A 71 5.49 -7.06 -6.79
C GLY A 71 7.00 -7.12 -6.59
N ILE A 72 7.54 -8.31 -6.38
CA ILE A 72 8.98 -8.55 -6.31
C ILE A 72 9.40 -9.62 -7.32
N TYR A 73 10.64 -9.50 -7.79
CA TYR A 73 11.25 -10.53 -8.60
C TYR A 73 11.87 -11.64 -7.73
N ALA A 74 11.58 -12.88 -8.10
CA ALA A 74 12.17 -14.09 -7.54
C ALA A 74 13.20 -14.69 -8.51
N SER A 75 14.26 -15.28 -7.97
CA SER A 75 15.18 -16.17 -8.69
C SER A 75 14.59 -17.57 -8.82
N ASP A 76 13.96 -18.10 -7.77
CA ASP A 76 13.21 -19.35 -7.76
C ASP A 76 11.77 -19.06 -7.34
N LEU A 77 10.91 -18.89 -8.35
CA LEU A 77 9.50 -18.57 -8.14
C LEU A 77 8.79 -19.62 -7.29
N MET A 78 9.09 -20.91 -7.47
CA MET A 78 8.38 -21.98 -6.79
C MET A 78 8.76 -22.08 -5.32
N LYS A 79 10.05 -21.86 -5.01
CA LYS A 79 10.53 -21.77 -3.63
C LYS A 79 9.90 -20.61 -2.87
N MET A 80 9.82 -19.44 -3.53
CA MET A 80 9.20 -18.25 -2.95
C MET A 80 7.69 -18.42 -2.78
N ARG A 81 7.01 -18.95 -3.78
CA ARG A 81 5.58 -19.29 -3.72
C ARG A 81 5.26 -20.24 -2.58
N ASP A 82 6.00 -21.34 -2.43
CA ASP A 82 5.82 -22.28 -1.30
C ASP A 82 5.97 -21.56 0.03
N PHE A 83 7.05 -20.79 0.20
CA PHE A 83 7.31 -20.07 1.43
C PHE A 83 6.16 -19.11 1.82
N TYR A 84 5.76 -18.21 0.92
CA TYR A 84 4.74 -17.22 1.22
C TYR A 84 3.34 -17.84 1.43
N SER A 85 3.04 -18.97 0.77
CA SER A 85 1.73 -19.62 0.89
C SER A 85 1.63 -20.60 2.07
N ARG A 86 2.74 -21.25 2.45
CA ARG A 86 2.76 -22.27 3.50
C ARG A 86 3.21 -21.72 4.85
N VAL A 87 4.24 -20.87 4.87
CA VAL A 87 4.81 -20.33 6.12
C VAL A 87 4.05 -19.09 6.56
N LEU A 88 3.79 -18.15 5.63
CA LEU A 88 3.01 -16.94 5.90
C LEU A 88 1.51 -17.08 5.63
N GLU A 89 1.08 -18.23 5.10
CA GLU A 89 -0.32 -18.56 4.86
C GLU A 89 -1.10 -17.61 3.93
N LEU A 90 -0.38 -16.79 3.15
CA LEU A 90 -0.99 -15.94 2.12
C LEU A 90 -1.75 -16.80 1.11
N LYS A 91 -2.95 -16.36 0.75
CA LYS A 91 -3.79 -17.06 -0.22
C LYS A 91 -3.34 -16.71 -1.62
N ILE A 92 -3.10 -17.73 -2.44
CA ILE A 92 -2.88 -17.56 -3.88
C ILE A 92 -4.24 -17.18 -4.47
N ALA A 93 -4.32 -15.97 -5.01
CA ALA A 93 -5.52 -15.47 -5.68
C ALA A 93 -5.57 -15.98 -7.13
N ASP A 94 -4.46 -15.84 -7.85
CA ASP A 94 -4.26 -16.28 -9.23
C ASP A 94 -2.79 -16.63 -9.48
N GLU A 95 -2.52 -17.43 -10.51
CA GLU A 95 -1.15 -17.71 -10.96
C GLU A 95 -1.09 -18.10 -12.44
N ASP A 96 0.04 -17.77 -13.06
CA ASP A 96 0.44 -18.24 -14.38
C ASP A 96 1.90 -18.69 -14.28
N LEU A 97 2.09 -20.00 -14.07
CA LEU A 97 3.39 -20.62 -13.84
C LEU A 97 4.11 -21.03 -15.12
N GLU A 98 3.45 -20.93 -16.28
CA GLU A 98 3.94 -21.40 -17.57
C GLU A 98 4.49 -20.25 -18.40
N GLU A 99 3.63 -19.30 -18.78
CA GLU A 99 3.99 -18.24 -19.73
C GLU A 99 4.53 -17.02 -19.00
N ARG A 100 3.79 -16.50 -18.02
CA ARG A 100 4.15 -15.25 -17.32
C ARG A 100 5.05 -15.44 -16.13
N ARG A 101 5.11 -16.66 -15.59
CA ARG A 101 5.93 -17.01 -14.42
C ARG A 101 5.63 -16.08 -13.23
N MET A 102 4.36 -16.01 -12.81
CA MET A 102 3.92 -15.10 -11.75
C MET A 102 2.81 -15.66 -10.87
N VAL A 103 2.76 -15.18 -9.62
CA VAL A 103 1.80 -15.58 -8.58
C VAL A 103 1.27 -14.34 -7.88
N PHE A 104 -0.06 -14.22 -7.77
CA PHE A 104 -0.76 -13.17 -7.05
C PHE A 104 -1.23 -13.70 -5.69
N MET A 105 -0.95 -12.97 -4.61
CA MET A 105 -1.20 -13.42 -3.25
C MET A 105 -1.89 -12.33 -2.41
N SER A 106 -2.76 -12.75 -1.50
CA SER A 106 -3.51 -11.86 -0.60
C SER A 106 -3.53 -12.39 0.83
N SER A 107 -3.47 -11.49 1.81
CA SER A 107 -3.74 -11.81 3.21
C SER A 107 -5.23 -11.72 3.56
N ASP A 108 -5.96 -10.85 2.87
CA ASP A 108 -7.41 -10.68 2.96
C ASP A 108 -8.05 -10.63 1.55
N PRO A 109 -8.33 -11.80 0.94
CA PRO A 109 -8.93 -11.88 -0.40
C PRO A 109 -10.34 -11.26 -0.51
N VAL A 110 -11.00 -10.99 0.61
CA VAL A 110 -12.32 -10.33 0.62
C VAL A 110 -12.14 -8.82 0.44
N ALA A 111 -11.12 -8.24 1.08
CA ALA A 111 -10.83 -6.82 0.99
C ALA A 111 -10.05 -6.44 -0.28
N GLU A 112 -9.06 -7.24 -0.68
CA GLU A 112 -8.21 -6.96 -1.84
C GLU A 112 -7.83 -8.24 -2.57
N HIS A 113 -7.93 -8.22 -3.91
CA HIS A 113 -7.66 -9.40 -4.75
C HIS A 113 -6.23 -9.92 -4.53
N HIS A 114 -5.27 -9.00 -4.44
CA HIS A 114 -3.88 -9.31 -4.15
C HIS A 114 -3.16 -8.08 -3.61
N GLU A 115 -2.31 -8.31 -2.62
CA GLU A 115 -1.44 -7.29 -2.01
C GLU A 115 0.02 -7.56 -2.35
N PHE A 116 0.35 -8.80 -2.73
CA PHE A 116 1.72 -9.25 -2.97
C PHE A 116 1.81 -10.07 -4.25
N VAL A 117 2.81 -9.77 -5.08
CA VAL A 117 3.05 -10.46 -6.36
C VAL A 117 4.47 -11.00 -6.40
N LEU A 118 4.62 -12.26 -6.77
CA LEU A 118 5.89 -12.86 -7.12
C LEU A 118 5.98 -13.01 -8.62
N MET A 119 7.10 -12.61 -9.21
CA MET A 119 7.38 -12.81 -10.63
C MET A 119 8.79 -13.37 -10.80
N GLU A 120 8.99 -14.37 -11.65
CA GLU A 120 10.35 -14.82 -11.96
C GLU A 120 11.12 -13.75 -12.72
N GLY A 121 12.42 -13.63 -12.45
CA GLY A 121 13.32 -12.77 -13.24
C GLY A 121 14.24 -11.88 -12.42
N ARG A 122 14.58 -12.28 -11.18
CA ARG A 122 15.59 -11.55 -10.40
C ARG A 122 16.95 -11.62 -11.12
N VAL A 123 17.54 -10.45 -11.38
CA VAL A 123 18.82 -10.30 -12.10
C VAL A 123 19.89 -9.56 -11.27
N THR A 124 19.64 -9.33 -9.99
CA THR A 124 20.54 -8.60 -9.10
C THR A 124 21.52 -9.54 -8.40
N SER A 125 22.67 -8.99 -7.97
CA SER A 125 23.56 -9.70 -7.05
C SER A 125 22.94 -9.84 -5.67
N ASP A 126 23.41 -10.83 -4.90
CA ASP A 126 22.88 -11.14 -3.57
C ASP A 126 23.08 -9.99 -2.55
N ASP A 127 24.04 -9.09 -2.78
CA ASP A 127 24.33 -7.92 -1.93
C ASP A 127 23.57 -6.65 -2.36
N ALA A 128 22.74 -6.72 -3.40
CA ALA A 128 21.99 -5.59 -3.90
C ALA A 128 20.90 -5.13 -2.90
N LYS A 129 20.93 -3.85 -2.53
CA LYS A 129 19.93 -3.23 -1.64
C LYS A 129 18.71 -2.74 -2.42
N VAL A 130 17.87 -3.66 -2.88
CA VAL A 130 16.65 -3.35 -3.65
C VAL A 130 15.42 -3.20 -2.75
N ILE A 131 15.19 -4.20 -1.91
CA ILE A 131 14.07 -4.25 -0.96
C ILE A 131 14.64 -3.99 0.43
N GLN A 132 14.18 -2.94 1.10
CA GLN A 132 14.59 -2.69 2.48
C GLN A 132 13.86 -3.63 3.44
N GLN A 133 12.54 -3.80 3.30
CA GLN A 133 11.72 -4.79 4.00
C GLN A 133 10.34 -4.96 3.33
N ILE A 134 9.70 -6.11 3.59
CA ILE A 134 8.29 -6.39 3.25
C ILE A 134 7.57 -6.70 4.56
N SER A 135 6.60 -5.87 4.95
CA SER A 135 5.96 -5.93 6.26
C SER A 135 4.50 -6.39 6.17
N PHE A 136 4.14 -7.45 6.90
CA PHE A 136 2.76 -7.94 7.01
C PHE A 136 2.24 -7.73 8.44
N ALA A 137 1.03 -7.19 8.54
CA ALA A 137 0.39 -6.98 9.83
C ALA A 137 -0.20 -8.29 10.36
N VAL A 138 -0.09 -8.53 11.66
CA VAL A 138 -0.76 -9.64 12.35
C VAL A 138 -1.78 -9.09 13.36
N PRO A 139 -2.89 -9.80 13.61
CA PRO A 139 -4.01 -9.24 14.37
C PRO A 139 -3.77 -9.24 15.88
N SER A 140 -2.87 -10.07 16.41
CA SER A 140 -2.57 -10.13 17.84
C SER A 140 -1.10 -10.41 18.16
N ILE A 141 -0.72 -10.18 19.43
CA ILE A 141 0.58 -10.58 19.97
C ILE A 141 0.71 -12.10 19.99
N GLN A 142 -0.40 -12.84 20.16
CA GLN A 142 -0.37 -14.29 20.08
C GLN A 142 0.01 -14.78 18.68
N ASP A 143 -0.49 -14.14 17.62
CA ASP A 143 -0.10 -14.48 16.25
C ASP A 143 1.41 -14.25 16.03
N MET A 144 2.00 -13.20 16.62
CA MET A 144 3.46 -13.01 16.61
C MET A 144 4.18 -14.23 17.22
N ARG A 145 3.70 -14.75 18.35
CA ARG A 145 4.29 -15.93 19.02
C ARG A 145 4.12 -17.19 18.16
N ASP A 146 2.96 -17.39 17.56
CA ASP A 146 2.66 -18.55 16.72
C ASP A 146 3.52 -18.53 15.44
N PHE A 147 3.67 -17.37 14.80
CA PHE A 147 4.59 -17.21 13.69
C PHE A 147 6.04 -17.40 14.11
N LYS A 148 6.44 -16.95 15.30
CA LYS A 148 7.79 -17.20 15.80
C LYS A 148 8.06 -18.70 15.88
N ALA A 149 7.13 -19.48 16.44
CA ALA A 149 7.26 -20.93 16.52
C ALA A 149 7.33 -21.59 15.13
N ARG A 150 6.55 -21.11 14.15
CA ARG A 150 6.61 -21.58 12.75
C ARG A 150 7.96 -21.28 12.11
N ILE A 151 8.48 -20.05 12.26
CA ILE A 151 9.78 -19.63 11.72
C ILE A 151 10.91 -20.47 12.33
N ASP A 152 10.87 -20.71 13.65
CA ASP A 152 11.83 -21.57 14.33
C ASP A 152 11.76 -23.01 13.78
N ALA A 153 10.56 -23.54 13.49
CA ALA A 153 10.37 -24.87 12.92
C ALA A 153 10.87 -24.99 11.46
N GLU A 154 10.85 -23.91 10.69
CA GLU A 154 11.45 -23.82 9.35
C GLU A 154 12.98 -23.69 9.38
N ASN A 155 13.60 -23.61 10.56
CA ASN A 155 15.03 -23.34 10.76
C ASN A 155 15.48 -22.00 10.14
N LEU A 156 14.58 -21.02 10.11
CA LEU A 156 14.89 -19.68 9.64
C LEU A 156 15.48 -18.85 10.78
N THR A 157 16.43 -17.98 10.45
CA THR A 157 17.04 -17.09 11.43
C THR A 157 16.19 -15.84 11.60
N ILE A 158 15.74 -15.60 12.83
CA ILE A 158 15.15 -14.32 13.24
C ILE A 158 16.30 -13.34 13.48
N ASP A 159 16.31 -12.24 12.72
CA ASP A 159 17.29 -11.15 12.81
C ASP A 159 17.12 -10.37 14.12
N ARG A 160 15.87 -10.01 14.43
CA ARG A 160 15.52 -9.26 15.64
C ARG A 160 14.03 -9.29 15.94
N ILE A 161 13.69 -9.10 17.21
CA ILE A 161 12.33 -8.82 17.67
C ILE A 161 12.39 -7.55 18.51
N VAL A 162 11.61 -6.54 18.12
CA VAL A 162 11.72 -5.19 18.67
C VAL A 162 10.37 -4.53 18.91
N SER A 163 10.33 -3.63 19.88
CA SER A 163 9.28 -2.65 20.07
C SER A 163 9.68 -1.31 19.47
N HIS A 164 8.81 -0.81 18.60
CA HIS A 164 8.80 0.56 18.12
C HIS A 164 7.83 1.45 18.94
N GLY A 165 7.24 0.91 20.02
CA GLY A 165 6.17 1.56 20.77
C GLY A 165 4.84 1.59 20.02
N ASN A 166 4.83 2.06 18.77
CA ASN A 166 3.66 2.06 17.89
C ASN A 166 3.35 0.69 17.27
N ALA A 167 4.35 -0.18 17.22
CA ALA A 167 4.26 -1.55 16.72
C ALA A 167 5.29 -2.46 17.39
N PHE A 168 4.97 -3.74 17.47
CA PHE A 168 5.92 -4.81 17.77
C PHE A 168 6.28 -5.51 16.48
N GLY A 169 7.57 -5.57 16.13
CA GLY A 169 8.05 -6.13 14.88
C GLY A 169 8.99 -7.32 15.09
N MET A 170 8.82 -8.37 14.29
CA MET A 170 9.70 -9.53 14.21
C MET A 170 10.24 -9.63 12.79
N TYR A 171 11.57 -9.59 12.67
CA TYR A 171 12.28 -9.49 11.40
C TYR A 171 13.06 -10.77 11.13
N PHE A 172 12.95 -11.28 9.91
CA PHE A 172 13.65 -12.47 9.41
C PHE A 172 13.84 -12.34 7.90
N PHE A 173 14.36 -13.39 7.27
CA PHE A 173 14.63 -13.41 5.84
C PHE A 173 13.82 -14.50 5.16
N ASP A 174 13.29 -14.19 3.98
CA ASP A 174 12.71 -15.19 3.10
C ASP A 174 13.82 -16.06 2.46
N PRO A 175 13.46 -17.10 1.67
CA PRO A 175 14.44 -18.01 1.10
C PRO A 175 15.40 -17.41 0.06
N GLU A 176 15.21 -16.16 -0.35
CA GLU A 176 16.07 -15.39 -1.25
C GLU A 176 16.74 -14.19 -0.54
N GLY A 177 16.65 -14.14 0.79
CA GLY A 177 17.31 -13.11 1.58
C GLY A 177 16.60 -11.77 1.63
N ASN A 178 15.36 -11.63 1.13
CA ASN A 178 14.63 -10.39 1.34
C ASN A 178 14.19 -10.30 2.80
N ARG A 179 14.34 -9.13 3.39
CA ARG A 179 13.91 -8.89 4.76
C ARG A 179 12.38 -8.87 4.83
N VAL A 180 11.83 -9.72 5.67
CA VAL A 180 10.41 -9.78 5.99
C VAL A 180 10.19 -9.32 7.42
N GLU A 181 9.11 -8.58 7.66
CA GLU A 181 8.63 -8.20 8.97
C GLU A 181 7.20 -8.73 9.17
N LEU A 182 6.96 -9.36 10.32
CA LEU A 182 5.62 -9.54 10.86
C LEU A 182 5.45 -8.56 12.01
N TYR A 183 4.36 -7.80 12.02
CA TYR A 183 4.17 -6.77 13.04
C TYR A 183 2.75 -6.66 13.58
N TYR A 184 2.66 -6.42 14.88
CA TYR A 184 1.42 -6.09 15.57
C TYR A 184 1.36 -4.58 15.85
N LYS A 185 0.24 -3.93 15.53
CA LYS A 185 0.02 -2.50 15.82
C LYS A 185 -0.49 -2.34 17.24
N THR A 186 0.25 -1.62 18.09
CA THR A 186 -0.15 -1.40 19.50
C THR A 186 -1.24 -0.34 19.65
N GLY A 187 -1.37 0.55 18.66
CA GLY A 187 -2.28 1.70 18.69
C GLY A 187 -1.72 2.92 19.43
N PHE A 188 -0.52 2.85 20.00
CA PHE A 188 0.12 4.00 20.65
C PHE A 188 0.85 4.88 19.63
N PRO A 189 0.64 6.21 19.64
CA PRO A 189 1.27 7.12 18.68
C PRO A 189 2.73 7.47 19.08
N VAL A 190 3.56 6.45 19.31
CA VAL A 190 4.99 6.64 19.62
C VAL A 190 5.74 6.96 18.31
N PRO A 191 6.56 8.04 18.27
CA PRO A 191 7.29 8.40 17.07
C PRO A 191 8.47 7.45 16.81
N GLN A 192 8.64 7.08 15.55
CA GLN A 192 9.84 6.39 15.04
C GLN A 192 10.84 7.41 14.48
N PRO A 193 12.16 7.11 14.45
CA PRO A 193 12.78 5.79 14.60
C PRO A 193 13.36 5.49 15.98
N HIS A 194 13.12 4.27 16.48
CA HIS A 194 13.89 3.57 17.52
C HIS A 194 13.52 2.08 17.44
N GLY A 195 14.15 1.20 18.21
CA GLY A 195 13.78 -0.21 18.25
C GLY A 195 14.38 -0.85 19.48
N ASP A 196 13.58 -1.00 20.53
CA ASP A 196 14.02 -1.56 21.81
C ASP A 196 13.77 -3.09 21.77
N PRO A 197 14.69 -3.95 22.24
CA PRO A 197 14.49 -5.40 22.22
C PRO A 197 13.19 -5.83 22.89
N LEU A 198 12.46 -6.76 22.28
CA LEU A 198 11.17 -7.25 22.77
C LEU A 198 11.25 -8.75 23.06
N ASP A 199 10.87 -9.16 24.27
CA ASP A 199 10.76 -10.56 24.67
C ASP A 199 9.30 -11.02 24.59
N LEU A 200 8.96 -11.78 23.54
CA LEU A 200 7.62 -12.30 23.31
C LEU A 200 7.17 -13.37 24.32
N SER A 201 8.05 -13.86 25.20
CA SER A 201 7.65 -14.81 26.25
C SER A 201 6.83 -14.15 27.38
N ARG A 202 6.88 -12.82 27.48
CA ARG A 202 6.18 -12.03 28.47
C ARG A 202 4.70 -11.86 28.13
N SER A 203 3.91 -11.46 29.12
CA SER A 203 2.46 -11.29 28.95
C SER A 203 2.12 -10.09 28.07
N ASP A 204 0.96 -10.15 27.38
CA ASP A 204 0.48 -9.05 26.54
C ASP A 204 0.37 -7.73 27.32
N GLU A 205 -0.08 -7.79 28.57
CA GLU A 205 -0.20 -6.64 29.47
C GLU A 205 1.15 -5.97 29.71
N GLU A 206 2.18 -6.74 30.04
CA GLU A 206 3.53 -6.21 30.26
C GLU A 206 4.08 -5.55 29.00
N LEU A 207 3.97 -6.21 27.85
CA LEU A 207 4.47 -5.69 26.58
C LEU A 207 3.77 -4.38 26.19
N LEU A 208 2.43 -4.34 26.32
CA LEU A 208 1.65 -3.15 26.00
C LEU A 208 1.92 -1.99 26.97
N ASN A 209 2.12 -2.28 28.26
CA ASN A 209 2.47 -1.27 29.24
C ASN A 209 3.82 -0.62 28.90
N GLU A 210 4.85 -1.40 28.57
CA GLU A 210 6.14 -0.87 28.14
C GLU A 210 6.04 -0.05 26.86
N ALA A 211 5.28 -0.52 25.87
CA ALA A 211 5.04 0.23 24.64
C ALA A 211 4.39 1.60 24.91
N LYS A 212 3.45 1.64 25.86
CA LYS A 212 2.78 2.87 26.27
C LYS A 212 3.71 3.82 27.00
N GLU A 213 4.62 3.33 27.84
CA GLU A 213 5.60 4.16 28.54
C GLU A 213 6.54 4.91 27.57
N LEU A 214 6.76 4.36 26.38
CA LEU A 214 7.55 5.02 25.33
C LEU A 214 6.95 6.34 24.83
N LEU A 215 5.63 6.58 25.03
CA LEU A 215 5.00 7.89 24.76
C LEU A 215 5.63 9.04 25.57
N HIS A 216 6.25 8.71 26.71
CA HIS A 216 6.83 9.69 27.61
C HIS A 216 8.35 9.80 27.46
N SER A 217 9.01 8.76 26.94
CA SER A 217 10.47 8.67 26.85
C SER A 217 11.03 8.88 25.43
N LYS A 218 10.23 8.69 24.38
CA LYS A 218 10.60 8.92 22.98
C LYS A 218 9.72 10.05 22.42
N ARG A 219 10.33 11.10 21.86
CA ARG A 219 9.65 12.26 21.26
C ARG A 219 10.23 12.55 19.89
#